data_AF-A0A520I175-F1
#
_entry.id   AF-A0A520I175-F1
#
_cell.length_a   1.000
_cell.length_b   1.000
_cell.length_c   1.000
_cell.angle_alpha   90.00
_cell.angle_beta   90.00
_cell.angle_gamma   90.00
#
_symmetry.space_group_name_H-M   'P 1'
#
loop_
_entity.id
_entity.type
_entity.pdbx_description
1 polymer ?
#
loop_
_entity_poly.entity_id
_entity_poly.type
_entity_poly.pdbx_seq_one_letter_code
_entity_poly.pdbx_strand_id
1 'polypeptide(L)'
;GKPAAEVGWGRVSAQDVTDFGAFHALEFGMLARPPYLAARNMAGLSPRILGWLTDPAPDAPRVAMISGHDTNIANLGGLLGLHWRVPGIAADDPVPGGAILLERLRDATGNVFVRASYRAQSLAELRAGTARAPYRRVLPIAGCRARGVIGLCTLDAFTRKLKG
;
A
#
# COMPACT_ATOMS: atom_id res chain seq x y z
N GLY A 1 4.67 -17.29 16.06
CA GLY A 1 3.35 -16.76 16.49
C GLY A 1 2.94 -17.39 17.82
N LYS A 2 1.84 -16.94 18.43
CA LYS A 2 1.30 -17.53 19.66
C LYS A 2 0.84 -19.00 19.45
N PRO A 3 0.89 -19.86 20.49
CA PRO A 3 0.25 -21.18 20.48
C PRO A 3 -1.22 -21.09 20.06
N ALA A 4 -1.75 -22.10 19.38
CA ALA A 4 -3.14 -22.06 18.88
C ALA A 4 -4.16 -21.87 20.01
N ALA A 5 -3.94 -22.50 21.16
CA ALA A 5 -4.79 -22.36 22.36
C ALA A 5 -4.83 -20.92 22.93
N GLU A 6 -3.84 -20.08 22.62
CA GLU A 6 -3.78 -18.68 23.07
C GLU A 6 -4.39 -17.69 22.06
N VAL A 7 -4.77 -18.14 20.86
CA VAL A 7 -5.40 -17.28 19.86
C VAL A 7 -6.91 -17.48 19.95
N GLY A 8 -7.65 -16.40 20.29
CA GLY A 8 -9.09 -16.48 20.51
C GLY A 8 -9.50 -17.55 21.52
N TRP A 9 -8.68 -17.74 22.57
CA TRP A 9 -8.84 -18.80 23.58
C TRP A 9 -8.98 -20.22 23.00
N GLY A 10 -8.32 -20.49 21.87
CA GLY A 10 -8.35 -21.78 21.19
C GLY A 10 -9.60 -22.05 20.35
N ARG A 11 -10.44 -21.02 20.13
CA ARG A 11 -11.74 -21.14 19.43
C ARG A 11 -11.73 -20.60 18.01
N VAL A 12 -10.58 -20.14 17.54
CA VAL A 12 -10.44 -19.39 16.28
C VAL A 12 -9.47 -20.12 15.36
N SER A 13 -9.94 -20.45 14.15
CA SER A 13 -9.12 -20.98 13.06
C SER A 13 -8.42 -19.85 12.29
N ALA A 14 -7.50 -20.20 11.39
CA ALA A 14 -6.88 -19.20 10.50
C ALA A 14 -7.89 -18.53 9.55
N GLN A 15 -8.94 -19.26 9.15
CA GLN A 15 -10.01 -18.69 8.33
C GLN A 15 -10.83 -17.69 9.15
N ASP A 16 -11.17 -18.03 10.40
CA ASP A 16 -11.89 -17.11 11.29
C ASP A 16 -11.11 -15.79 11.48
N VAL A 17 -9.77 -15.85 11.64
CA VAL A 17 -8.93 -14.62 11.70
C VAL A 17 -9.10 -13.77 10.43
N THR A 18 -9.14 -14.41 9.26
CA THR A 18 -9.32 -13.70 7.98
C THR A 18 -10.71 -13.05 7.91
N ASP A 19 -11.74 -13.79 8.30
CA ASP A 19 -13.14 -13.35 8.23
C ASP A 19 -13.41 -12.21 9.23
N PHE A 20 -12.90 -12.30 10.47
CA PHE A 20 -12.97 -11.21 11.44
C PHE A 20 -12.15 -9.98 10.99
N GLY A 21 -11.04 -10.18 10.27
CA GLY A 21 -10.27 -9.08 9.68
C GLY A 21 -11.08 -8.19 8.74
N ALA A 22 -12.19 -8.69 8.19
CA ALA A 22 -13.08 -7.88 7.36
C ALA A 22 -13.67 -6.67 8.12
N PHE A 23 -13.86 -6.75 9.44
CA PHE A 23 -14.33 -5.62 10.24
C PHE A 23 -13.26 -4.53 10.37
N HIS A 24 -11.99 -4.91 10.47
CA HIS A 24 -10.87 -3.96 10.50
C HIS A 24 -10.65 -3.30 9.13
N ALA A 25 -10.72 -4.09 8.04
CA ALA A 25 -10.74 -3.52 6.69
C ALA A 25 -11.93 -2.57 6.47
N LEU A 26 -13.11 -2.91 6.99
CA LEU A 26 -14.30 -2.09 6.90
C LEU A 26 -14.15 -0.76 7.67
N GLU A 27 -13.54 -0.78 8.84
CA GLU A 27 -13.16 0.43 9.59
C GLU A 27 -12.32 1.37 8.71
N PHE A 28 -11.24 0.87 8.10
CA PHE A 28 -10.44 1.68 7.18
C PHE A 28 -11.24 2.15 5.97
N GLY A 29 -12.14 1.32 5.44
CA GLY A 29 -13.06 1.67 4.36
C GLY A 29 -13.92 2.89 4.66
N MET A 30 -14.26 3.11 5.93
CA MET A 30 -15.06 4.25 6.38
C MET A 30 -14.23 5.43 6.90
N LEU A 31 -13.10 5.17 7.57
CA LEU A 31 -12.41 6.19 8.37
C LEU A 31 -11.08 6.67 7.77
N ALA A 32 -10.47 5.94 6.84
CA ALA A 32 -9.17 6.30 6.27
C ALA A 32 -9.17 6.35 4.73
N ARG A 33 -9.78 5.36 4.09
CA ARG A 33 -9.75 5.21 2.63
C ARG A 33 -10.63 6.20 1.84
N PRO A 34 -11.70 6.80 2.37
CA PRO A 34 -12.48 7.79 1.61
C PRO A 34 -11.59 8.94 1.11
N PRO A 35 -11.64 9.31 -0.19
CA PRO A 35 -10.67 10.24 -0.79
C PRO A 35 -10.48 11.56 -0.05
N TYR A 36 -11.58 12.14 0.46
CA TYR A 36 -11.54 13.38 1.24
C TYR A 36 -10.71 13.23 2.53
N LEU A 37 -10.94 12.17 3.31
CA LEU A 37 -10.21 11.89 4.54
C LEU A 37 -8.76 11.52 4.24
N ALA A 38 -8.56 10.64 3.26
CA ALA A 38 -7.26 10.19 2.80
C ALA A 38 -6.33 11.35 2.41
N ALA A 39 -6.82 12.30 1.61
CA ALA A 39 -6.05 13.46 1.19
C ALA A 39 -5.62 14.34 2.38
N ARG A 40 -6.53 14.58 3.34
CA ARG A 40 -6.26 15.40 4.51
C ARG A 40 -5.30 14.73 5.49
N ASN A 41 -5.52 13.44 5.77
CA ASN A 41 -4.65 12.66 6.64
C ASN A 41 -3.24 12.49 6.05
N MET A 42 -3.11 12.49 4.71
CA MET A 42 -1.82 12.42 4.03
C MET A 42 -1.16 13.78 3.81
N ALA A 43 -1.79 14.91 4.16
CA ALA A 43 -1.27 16.24 3.86
C ALA A 43 0.14 16.51 4.41
N GLY A 44 0.52 15.89 5.53
CA GLY A 44 1.87 15.98 6.09
C GLY A 44 2.93 15.12 5.38
N LEU A 45 2.51 14.04 4.71
CA LEU A 45 3.42 13.07 4.06
C LEU A 45 3.47 13.23 2.53
N SER A 46 2.36 13.60 1.89
CA SER A 46 2.26 13.78 0.44
C SER A 46 3.33 14.71 -0.13
N PRO A 47 3.63 15.90 0.44
CA PRO A 47 4.69 16.76 -0.08
C PRO A 47 6.07 16.12 -0.04
N ARG A 48 6.39 15.33 1.00
CA ARG A 48 7.67 14.60 1.09
C ARG A 48 7.77 13.50 0.05
N ILE A 49 6.69 12.72 -0.13
CA ILE A 49 6.61 11.67 -1.17
C ILE A 49 6.80 12.29 -2.56
N LEU A 50 6.10 13.41 -2.85
CA LEU A 50 6.26 14.12 -4.11
C LEU A 50 7.70 14.60 -4.29
N GLY A 51 8.28 15.25 -3.27
CA GLY A 51 9.66 15.71 -3.30
C GLY A 51 10.60 14.62 -3.78
N TRP A 52 10.58 13.44 -3.14
CA TRP A 52 11.43 12.31 -3.52
C TRP A 52 11.15 11.77 -4.93
N LEU A 53 9.89 11.73 -5.38
CA LEU A 53 9.53 11.25 -6.72
C LEU A 53 9.86 12.25 -7.83
N THR A 54 9.94 13.55 -7.50
CA THR A 54 10.21 14.61 -8.47
C THR A 54 11.67 15.07 -8.50
N ASP A 55 12.46 14.76 -7.46
CA ASP A 55 13.83 15.27 -7.31
C ASP A 55 14.71 14.84 -8.50
N PRO A 56 15.21 15.78 -9.33
CA PRO A 56 16.09 15.46 -10.44
C PRO A 56 17.55 15.33 -10.02
N ALA A 57 17.90 15.66 -8.76
CA ALA A 57 19.28 15.75 -8.32
C ALA A 57 19.98 14.37 -8.39
N PRO A 58 21.23 14.30 -8.88
CA PRO A 58 21.97 13.04 -8.96
C PRO A 58 22.19 12.35 -7.61
N ASP A 59 22.24 13.15 -6.54
CA ASP A 59 22.41 12.77 -5.14
C ASP A 59 21.10 12.55 -4.39
N ALA A 60 19.94 12.71 -5.06
CA ALA A 60 18.65 12.35 -4.47
C ALA A 60 18.66 10.88 -4.01
N PRO A 61 18.06 10.58 -2.84
CA PRO A 61 18.07 9.23 -2.30
C PRO A 61 17.42 8.25 -3.27
N ARG A 62 18.16 7.19 -3.65
CA ARG A 62 17.65 6.13 -4.53
C ARG A 62 16.51 5.34 -3.90
N VAL A 63 16.49 5.28 -2.56
CA VAL A 63 15.44 4.66 -1.75
C VAL A 63 15.15 5.59 -0.59
N ALA A 64 13.89 5.96 -0.43
CA ALA A 64 13.36 6.63 0.75
C ALA A 64 12.32 5.73 1.41
N MET A 65 12.31 5.69 2.74
CA MET A 65 11.41 4.84 3.52
C MET A 65 10.73 5.66 4.61
N ILE A 66 9.40 5.50 4.72
CA ILE A 66 8.61 5.97 5.85
C ILE A 66 8.18 4.74 6.63
N SER A 67 8.61 4.63 7.88
CA SER A 67 8.05 3.67 8.83
C SER A 67 6.88 4.34 9.54
N GLY A 68 5.66 4.05 9.08
CA GLY A 68 4.43 4.63 9.60
C GLY A 68 3.49 3.59 10.19
N HIS A 69 2.20 3.93 10.19
CA HIS A 69 1.13 3.08 10.69
C HIS A 69 0.27 2.51 9.56
N ASP A 70 -0.50 1.48 9.86
CA ASP A 70 -1.58 0.94 9.01
C ASP A 70 -2.49 2.03 8.44
N THR A 71 -2.82 3.02 9.25
CA THR A 71 -3.64 4.17 8.87
C THR A 71 -2.99 4.97 7.74
N ASN A 72 -1.66 5.13 7.73
CA ASN A 72 -0.97 5.78 6.60
C ASN A 72 -1.05 4.95 5.31
N ILE A 73 -0.95 3.61 5.43
CA ILE A 73 -1.10 2.69 4.30
C ILE A 73 -2.54 2.73 3.76
N ALA A 74 -3.55 2.72 4.65
CA ALA A 74 -4.95 2.81 4.28
C ALA A 74 -5.27 4.16 3.63
N ASN A 75 -4.83 5.28 4.20
CA ASN A 75 -5.02 6.61 3.61
C ASN A 75 -4.34 6.71 2.23
N LEU A 76 -3.07 6.31 2.10
CA LEU A 76 -2.38 6.33 0.80
C LEU A 76 -3.07 5.41 -0.22
N GLY A 77 -3.50 4.22 0.23
CA GLY A 77 -4.27 3.27 -0.58
C GLY A 77 -5.58 3.88 -1.08
N GLY A 78 -6.35 4.54 -0.22
CA GLY A 78 -7.57 5.25 -0.58
C GLY A 78 -7.34 6.40 -1.55
N LEU A 79 -6.36 7.26 -1.25
CA LEU A 79 -5.98 8.40 -2.09
C LEU A 79 -5.57 7.97 -3.50
N LEU A 80 -4.81 6.88 -3.60
CA LEU A 80 -4.36 6.33 -4.87
C LEU A 80 -5.36 5.33 -5.50
N GLY A 81 -6.42 4.94 -4.79
CA GLY A 81 -7.39 3.94 -5.26
C GLY A 81 -6.76 2.56 -5.45
N LEU A 82 -5.83 2.18 -4.57
CA LEU A 82 -5.09 0.93 -4.61
C LEU A 82 -5.84 -0.16 -3.85
N HIS A 83 -5.99 -1.32 -4.47
CA HIS A 83 -6.65 -2.46 -3.84
C HIS A 83 -5.72 -3.68 -3.83
N TRP A 84 -5.75 -4.45 -2.74
CA TRP A 84 -4.93 -5.66 -2.59
C TRP A 84 -5.67 -6.77 -1.84
N ARG A 85 -5.20 -8.00 -2.02
CA ARG A 85 -5.70 -9.16 -1.30
C ARG A 85 -4.54 -10.10 -1.00
N VAL A 86 -4.03 -10.02 0.23
CA VAL A 86 -2.92 -10.85 0.70
C VAL A 86 -3.49 -12.18 1.21
N PRO A 87 -2.89 -13.36 0.90
CA PRO A 87 -3.40 -14.63 1.36
C PRO A 87 -3.56 -14.71 2.89
N GLY A 88 -4.76 -15.05 3.34
CA GLY A 88 -5.13 -15.14 4.76
C GLY A 88 -5.31 -13.79 5.46
N ILE A 89 -5.43 -12.69 4.71
CA ILE A 89 -5.74 -11.36 5.24
C ILE A 89 -6.97 -10.84 4.51
N ALA A 90 -7.81 -10.06 5.20
CA ALA A 90 -8.95 -9.39 4.58
C ALA A 90 -8.51 -8.48 3.42
N ALA A 91 -9.38 -8.30 2.42
CA ALA A 91 -9.09 -7.43 1.29
C ALA A 91 -8.89 -5.99 1.76
N ASP A 92 -7.92 -5.30 1.18
CA ASP A 92 -7.55 -3.91 1.47
C ASP A 92 -7.09 -3.61 2.91
N ASP A 93 -6.94 -4.64 3.75
CA ASP A 93 -6.44 -4.50 5.12
C ASP A 93 -4.90 -4.33 5.12
N PRO A 94 -4.34 -3.29 5.74
CA PRO A 94 -2.91 -3.15 5.91
C PRO A 94 -2.31 -4.30 6.74
N VAL A 95 -1.37 -5.03 6.14
CA VAL A 95 -0.68 -6.13 6.82
C VAL A 95 0.46 -5.58 7.69
N PRO A 96 0.70 -6.11 8.91
CA PRO A 96 1.90 -5.80 9.68
C PRO A 96 3.19 -6.02 8.86
N GLY A 97 4.06 -5.02 8.82
CA GLY A 97 5.29 -5.04 8.01
C GLY A 97 5.05 -4.93 6.49
N GLY A 98 3.80 -4.78 6.04
CA GLY A 98 3.45 -4.52 4.66
C GLY A 98 3.78 -3.09 4.24
N ALA A 99 4.00 -2.89 2.94
CA ALA A 99 4.38 -1.59 2.37
C ALA A 99 3.76 -1.37 1.00
N ILE A 100 3.30 -0.13 0.76
CA ILE A 100 3.09 0.41 -0.59
C ILE A 100 4.44 0.92 -1.09
N LEU A 101 4.92 0.38 -2.22
CA LEU A 101 6.11 0.86 -2.90
C LEU A 101 5.67 1.75 -4.06
N LEU A 102 6.18 2.97 -4.09
CA LEU A 102 6.03 3.90 -5.19
C LEU A 102 7.36 3.96 -5.95
N GLU A 103 7.35 3.55 -7.20
CA GLU A 103 8.55 3.47 -8.05
C GLU A 103 8.49 4.56 -9.12
N ARG A 104 9.51 5.42 -9.18
CA ARG A 104 9.74 6.35 -10.28
C ARG A 104 10.45 5.61 -11.40
N LEU A 105 9.80 5.50 -12.55
CA LEU A 105 10.31 4.84 -13.74
C LEU A 105 10.65 5.89 -14.79
N ARG A 106 11.65 5.63 -15.63
CA ARG A 106 11.99 6.47 -16.78
C ARG A 106 12.09 5.61 -18.03
N ASP A 107 11.50 6.05 -19.14
CA ASP A 107 11.68 5.37 -20.42
C ASP A 107 12.90 5.90 -21.19
N ALA A 108 13.22 5.27 -22.33
CA ALA A 108 14.36 5.65 -23.17
C ALA A 108 14.26 7.08 -23.74
N THR A 109 13.04 7.64 -23.83
CA THR A 109 12.81 9.02 -24.29
C THR A 109 12.85 10.04 -23.15
N GLY A 110 13.08 9.59 -21.92
CA GLY A 110 13.19 10.44 -20.74
C GLY A 110 11.87 10.73 -20.03
N ASN A 111 10.73 10.19 -20.48
CA ASN A 111 9.45 10.38 -19.78
C ASN A 111 9.45 9.67 -18.44
N VAL A 112 8.85 10.30 -17.44
CA VAL A 112 8.81 9.79 -16.07
C VAL A 112 7.42 9.27 -15.72
N PHE A 113 7.38 8.08 -15.15
CA PHE A 113 6.17 7.40 -14.72
C PHE A 113 6.26 7.02 -13.25
N VAL A 114 5.10 6.81 -12.63
CA VAL A 114 4.99 6.27 -11.27
C VAL A 114 4.18 4.99 -11.31
N ARG A 115 4.71 3.94 -10.69
CA ARG A 115 4.05 2.64 -10.47
C ARG A 115 3.90 2.38 -8.98
N ALA A 116 2.76 1.83 -8.59
CA ALA A 116 2.53 1.33 -7.24
C ALA A 116 2.65 -0.19 -7.20
N SER A 117 3.21 -0.73 -6.12
CA SER A 117 3.07 -2.14 -5.76
C SER A 117 2.83 -2.28 -4.26
N TYR A 118 2.22 -3.39 -3.84
CA TYR A 118 2.07 -3.72 -2.43
C TYR A 118 2.85 -5.00 -2.14
N ARG A 119 3.64 -4.96 -1.06
CA ARG A 119 4.38 -6.09 -0.54
C ARG A 119 3.92 -6.38 0.89
N ALA A 120 3.71 -7.64 1.23
CA ALA A 120 3.42 -8.09 2.58
C ALA A 120 3.78 -9.58 2.75
N GLN A 121 3.88 -10.05 4.00
CA GLN A 121 3.85 -11.48 4.31
C GLN A 121 2.40 -11.96 4.38
N SER A 122 2.12 -13.19 3.96
CA SER A 122 0.82 -13.83 4.21
C SER A 122 0.60 -14.10 5.71
N LEU A 123 -0.64 -14.39 6.12
CA LEU A 123 -0.93 -14.74 7.52
C LEU A 123 -0.11 -15.98 7.99
N ALA A 124 0.04 -16.97 7.11
CA ALA A 124 0.85 -18.15 7.39
C ALA A 124 2.34 -17.81 7.56
N GLU A 125 2.89 -16.95 6.71
CA GLU A 125 4.27 -16.47 6.80
C GLU A 125 4.53 -15.66 8.08
N LEU A 126 3.61 -14.76 8.44
CA LEU A 126 3.65 -14.01 9.71
C LEU A 126 3.63 -14.96 10.91
N ARG A 127 2.72 -15.92 10.92
CA ARG A 127 2.61 -16.91 12.02
C ARG A 127 3.90 -17.71 12.16
N ALA A 128 4.48 -18.13 11.05
CA ALA A 128 5.72 -18.91 10.99
C ALA A 128 6.99 -18.07 11.22
N GLY A 129 6.92 -16.74 11.16
CA GLY A 129 8.10 -15.87 11.26
C GLY A 129 9.04 -16.01 10.06
N THR A 130 8.51 -16.22 8.86
CA THR A 130 9.31 -16.40 7.64
C THR A 130 8.81 -15.50 6.52
N ALA A 131 9.64 -15.24 5.51
CA ALA A 131 9.25 -14.51 4.30
C ALA A 131 9.79 -15.24 3.06
N ARG A 132 9.40 -16.52 2.90
CA ARG A 132 9.92 -17.38 1.83
C ARG A 132 9.40 -16.96 0.45
N ALA A 133 8.14 -16.56 0.37
CA ALA A 133 7.50 -16.13 -0.87
C ALA A 133 6.49 -15.01 -0.58
N PRO A 134 6.96 -13.85 -0.08
CA PRO A 134 6.07 -12.79 0.36
C PRO A 134 5.21 -12.32 -0.80
N TYR A 135 3.96 -12.00 -0.50
CA TYR A 135 3.06 -11.36 -1.45
C TYR A 135 3.73 -10.09 -1.99
N ARG A 136 3.82 -9.98 -3.31
CA ARG A 136 4.17 -8.75 -4.01
C ARG A 136 3.35 -8.64 -5.27
N ARG A 137 2.60 -7.55 -5.44
CA ARG A 137 1.82 -7.29 -6.66
C ARG A 137 1.92 -5.83 -7.06
N VAL A 138 2.10 -5.58 -8.35
CA VAL A 138 1.86 -4.26 -8.93
C VAL A 138 0.37 -3.98 -8.82
N LEU A 139 0.03 -2.80 -8.29
CA LEU A 139 -1.35 -2.39 -8.07
C LEU A 139 -1.70 -1.28 -9.07
N PRO A 140 -2.89 -1.35 -9.71
CA PRO A 140 -3.29 -0.28 -10.59
C PRO A 140 -3.62 0.98 -9.81
N ILE A 141 -2.94 2.10 -10.10
CA ILE A 141 -3.35 3.40 -9.57
C ILE A 141 -4.61 3.83 -10.33
N ALA A 142 -5.72 4.03 -9.61
CA ALA A 142 -7.00 4.36 -10.23
C ALA A 142 -6.89 5.62 -11.11
N GLY A 143 -7.50 5.60 -12.30
CA GLY A 143 -7.50 6.72 -13.25
C GLY A 143 -6.21 6.91 -14.06
N CYS A 144 -5.17 6.10 -13.82
CA CYS A 144 -3.93 6.16 -14.60
C CYS A 144 -3.89 5.11 -15.73
N ARG A 145 -3.46 5.51 -16.92
CA ARG A 145 -3.29 4.63 -18.09
C ARG A 145 -2.18 5.10 -19.05
N ALA A 146 -1.01 5.43 -18.51
CA ALA A 146 0.11 5.85 -19.33
C ALA A 146 0.60 4.71 -20.23
N ARG A 147 0.93 5.02 -21.50
CA ARG A 147 1.41 4.04 -22.49
C ARG A 147 0.46 2.84 -22.69
N GLY A 148 -0.83 3.01 -22.44
CA GLY A 148 -1.83 1.94 -22.53
C GLY A 148 -1.82 0.96 -21.34
N VAL A 149 -0.90 1.11 -20.37
CA VAL A 149 -0.77 0.24 -19.19
C VAL A 149 -1.69 0.75 -18.08
N ILE A 150 -2.67 -0.08 -17.70
CA ILE A 150 -3.61 0.24 -16.62
C ILE A 150 -2.85 0.43 -15.31
N GLY A 151 -3.07 1.57 -14.66
CA GLY A 151 -2.48 1.90 -13.37
C GLY A 151 -1.09 2.52 -13.39
N LEU A 152 -0.47 2.65 -14.58
CA LEU A 152 0.78 3.39 -14.74
C LEU A 152 0.48 4.88 -14.85
N CYS A 153 0.96 5.70 -13.92
CA CYS A 153 0.76 7.15 -13.99
C CYS A 153 1.92 7.83 -14.70
N THR A 154 1.65 8.90 -15.45
CA THR A 154 2.68 9.93 -15.67
C THR A 154 3.00 10.61 -14.33
N LEU A 155 4.19 11.20 -14.20
CA LEU A 155 4.56 11.94 -12.99
C LEU A 155 3.53 13.04 -12.66
N ASP A 156 3.03 13.75 -13.67
CA ASP A 156 2.03 14.81 -13.50
C ASP A 156 0.68 14.30 -13.02
N ALA A 157 0.20 13.18 -13.60
CA ALA A 157 -1.06 12.58 -13.18
C ALA A 157 -0.97 12.08 -11.74
N PHE A 158 0.15 11.46 -11.37
CA PHE A 158 0.42 11.04 -10.00
C PHE A 158 0.46 12.24 -9.04
N THR A 159 1.13 13.33 -9.45
CA THR A 159 1.26 14.55 -8.64
C THR A 159 -0.10 15.19 -8.35
N ARG A 160 -0.99 15.29 -9.34
CA ARG A 160 -2.35 15.78 -9.12
C ARG A 160 -3.11 14.90 -8.13
N LYS A 161 -3.04 13.58 -8.31
CA LYS A 161 -3.76 12.63 -7.45
C LYS A 161 -3.30 12.68 -6.00
N LEU A 162 -2.00 12.86 -5.75
CA LEU A 162 -1.46 12.87 -4.40
C LEU A 162 -1.71 14.20 -3.65
N LYS A 163 -2.08 15.26 -4.36
CA LYS A 163 -2.45 16.56 -3.77
C LYS A 163 -3.91 16.62 -3.28
N GLY A 164 -4.75 15.64 -3.64
CA GLY A 164 -6.18 15.64 -3.37
C GLY A 164 -6.96 16.30 -4.50
#